data_AF-A0A2V8V4Q9-F1
#
_entry.id   AF-A0A2V8V4Q9-F1
#
_cell.length_a   1.000
_cell.length_b   1.000
_cell.length_c   1.000
_cell.angle_alpha   90.00
_cell.angle_beta   90.00
_cell.angle_gamma   90.00
#
_symmetry.space_group_name_H-M   'P 1'
#
loop_
_entity.id
_entity.type
_entity.pdbx_description
1 polymer ?
#
loop_
_entity_poly.entity_id
_entity_poly.type
_entity_poly.pdbx_seq_one_letter_code
_entity_poly.pdbx_strand_id
1 'polypeptide(L)'
;MNEIAALLNARGYKTGGGLEFDSVTISRIRITYHLNDRYERLRERGLLTLSEIAEKRKVSVETIRRWQHHGMLRVHPYNDQNACLYEDPGPAGPQKGMRLPDHSICKDVQCEA
;
A
#
# COMPACT_ATOMS: atom_id res chain seq x y z
N MET A 1 -1.10 3.37 10.52
CA MET A 1 -1.46 4.65 11.20
C MET A 1 -0.35 5.16 12.10
N ASN A 2 0.55 4.28 12.57
CA ASN A 2 1.73 4.65 13.34
C ASN A 2 2.64 5.65 12.61
N GLU A 3 2.81 5.49 11.29
CA GLU A 3 3.62 6.42 10.47
C GLU A 3 3.12 7.88 10.57
N ILE A 4 1.80 8.09 10.54
CA ILE A 4 1.19 9.43 10.64
C ILE A 4 1.39 10.00 12.04
N ALA A 5 1.22 9.17 13.07
CA ALA A 5 1.47 9.56 14.46
C ALA A 5 2.94 9.99 14.65
N ALA A 6 3.89 9.18 14.16
CA ALA A 6 5.31 9.49 14.20
C ALA A 6 5.64 10.80 13.47
N LEU A 7 5.06 11.01 12.28
CA LEU A 7 5.26 12.24 11.51
C LEU A 7 4.75 13.49 12.25
N LEU A 8 3.56 13.41 12.86
CA LEU A 8 2.99 14.52 13.61
C LEU A 8 3.82 14.85 14.86
N ASN A 9 4.24 13.82 15.60
CA ASN A 9 5.11 13.98 16.76
C ASN A 9 6.48 14.55 16.38
N ALA A 10 7.09 14.07 15.28
CA ALA A 10 8.36 14.57 14.77
C ALA A 10 8.30 16.04 14.34
N ARG A 11 7.13 16.49 13.87
CA ARG A 11 6.85 17.91 13.56
C ARG A 11 6.54 18.75 14.80
N GLY A 12 6.50 18.15 15.99
CA GLY A 12 6.23 18.83 17.25
C GLY A 12 4.75 19.06 17.55
N TYR A 13 3.83 18.50 16.76
CA TYR A 13 2.40 18.57 17.08
C TYR A 13 2.08 17.71 18.31
N LYS A 14 1.15 18.19 19.14
CA LYS A 14 0.62 17.46 20.30
C LYS A 14 -0.90 17.46 20.25
N THR A 15 -1.50 16.52 20.96
CA THR A 15 -2.95 16.46 21.19
C THR A 15 -3.42 17.67 22.02
N GLY A 16 -4.73 17.90 22.10
CA GLY A 16 -5.31 18.98 22.90
C GLY A 16 -4.97 18.92 24.40
N GLY A 17 -4.58 17.75 24.91
CA GLY A 17 -4.09 17.55 26.29
C GLY A 17 -2.56 17.63 26.43
N GLY A 18 -1.82 18.00 25.39
CA GLY A 18 -0.35 18.08 25.41
C GLY A 18 0.38 16.74 25.23
N LEU A 19 -0.35 15.64 25.06
CA LEU A 19 0.22 14.30 24.85
C LEU A 19 0.65 14.08 23.39
N GLU A 20 1.53 13.10 23.20
CA GLU A 20 1.92 12.60 21.87
C GLU A 20 0.76 11.90 21.16
N PHE A 21 0.81 11.90 19.84
CA PHE A 21 -0.11 11.13 19.03
C PHE A 21 0.30 9.65 19.02
N ASP A 22 -0.68 8.79 19.21
CA ASP A 22 -0.61 7.35 18.97
C ASP A 22 -1.59 6.93 17.85
N SER A 23 -1.50 5.69 17.37
CA SER A 23 -2.36 5.23 16.27
C SER A 23 -3.85 5.20 16.60
N VAL A 24 -4.24 4.99 17.85
CA VAL A 24 -5.64 5.02 18.30
C VAL A 24 -6.15 6.45 18.25
N THR A 25 -5.36 7.41 18.75
CA THR A 25 -5.72 8.84 18.69
C THR A 25 -5.87 9.31 17.24
N ILE A 26 -4.94 8.96 16.35
CA ILE A 26 -5.05 9.29 14.92
C ILE A 26 -6.26 8.61 14.28
N SER A 27 -6.56 7.36 14.65
CA SER A 27 -7.74 6.66 14.14
C SER A 27 -9.04 7.32 14.58
N ARG A 28 -9.12 7.78 15.84
CA ARG A 28 -10.27 8.55 16.33
C ARG A 28 -10.44 9.86 15.56
N ILE A 29 -9.37 10.65 15.41
CA ILE A 29 -9.40 11.90 14.62
C ILE A 29 -9.92 11.62 13.20
N ARG A 30 -9.41 10.57 12.55
CA ARG A 30 -9.84 10.18 11.22
C ARG A 30 -11.35 9.92 11.15
N ILE A 31 -11.87 9.11 12.08
CA ILE A 31 -13.29 8.75 12.14
C ILE A 31 -14.15 9.97 12.47
N THR A 32 -13.78 10.76 13.49
CA THR A 32 -14.53 11.92 13.95
C THR A 32 -14.66 13.00 12.88
N TYR A 33 -13.62 13.21 12.08
CA TYR A 33 -13.61 14.22 11.01
C TYR A 33 -13.84 13.62 9.62
N HIS A 34 -14.27 12.36 9.53
CA HIS A 34 -14.54 11.67 8.27
C HIS A 34 -13.42 11.82 7.23
N LEU A 35 -12.17 11.78 7.68
CA LEU A 35 -11.03 11.90 6.79
C LEU A 35 -10.82 10.58 6.05
N ASN A 36 -10.71 10.66 4.72
CA ASN A 36 -10.44 9.48 3.90
C ASN A 36 -9.19 8.77 4.39
N ASP A 37 -9.28 7.46 4.56
CA ASP A 37 -8.14 6.67 4.98
C ASP A 37 -7.11 6.50 3.86
N ARG A 38 -5.99 5.85 4.16
CA ARG A 38 -4.95 5.63 3.13
C ARG A 38 -5.45 4.71 2.03
N TYR A 39 -6.32 3.74 2.34
CA TYR A 39 -6.92 2.86 1.36
C TYR A 39 -7.84 3.63 0.43
N GLU A 40 -8.78 4.41 0.95
CA GLU A 40 -9.72 5.22 0.17
C GLU A 40 -8.99 6.20 -0.76
N ARG A 41 -8.02 6.96 -0.25
CA ARG A 41 -7.23 7.88 -1.09
C ARG A 41 -6.46 7.17 -2.21
N LEU A 42 -5.98 5.95 -1.98
CA LEU A 42 -5.31 5.16 -3.01
C LEU A 42 -6.33 4.58 -4.01
N ARG A 43 -7.52 4.19 -3.55
CA ARG A 43 -8.62 3.77 -4.44
C ARG A 43 -9.11 4.92 -5.32
N GLU A 44 -9.24 6.13 -4.77
CA GLU A 44 -9.58 7.35 -5.53
C GLU A 44 -8.55 7.67 -6.62
N ARG A 45 -7.27 7.34 -6.39
CA ARG A 45 -6.20 7.44 -7.40
C ARG A 45 -6.26 6.35 -8.48
N GLY A 46 -7.22 5.42 -8.40
CA GLY A 46 -7.39 4.33 -9.36
C GLY A 46 -6.47 3.13 -9.13
N LEU A 47 -5.88 2.98 -7.93
CA LEU A 47 -5.12 1.79 -7.61
C LEU A 47 -6.04 0.59 -7.38
N LEU A 48 -5.57 -0.57 -7.80
CA LEU A 48 -6.31 -1.82 -7.83
C LEU A 48 -5.83 -2.75 -6.73
N THR A 49 -6.75 -3.58 -6.23
CA THR A 49 -6.43 -4.69 -5.34
C THR A 49 -5.74 -5.82 -6.11
N LEU A 50 -5.13 -6.71 -5.34
CA LEU A 50 -4.45 -7.88 -5.88
C LEU A 50 -5.41 -8.75 -6.72
N SER A 51 -6.64 -8.95 -6.24
CA SER A 51 -7.68 -9.70 -6.96
C SER A 51 -8.09 -9.00 -8.26
N GLU A 52 -8.32 -7.69 -8.23
CA GLU A 52 -8.71 -6.92 -9.42
C GLU A 52 -7.62 -6.97 -10.51
N ILE A 53 -6.34 -6.90 -10.13
CA ILE A 53 -5.24 -7.08 -11.09
C ILE A 53 -5.19 -8.51 -11.63
N ALA A 54 -5.36 -9.50 -10.75
CA ALA A 54 -5.35 -10.91 -11.15
C ALA A 54 -6.44 -11.18 -12.19
N GLU A 55 -7.66 -10.67 -11.97
CA GLU A 55 -8.77 -10.75 -12.92
C GLU A 55 -8.47 -10.02 -14.22
N LYS A 56 -7.97 -8.78 -14.15
CA LYS A 56 -7.63 -7.98 -15.33
C LYS A 56 -6.56 -8.63 -16.21
N ARG A 57 -5.59 -9.31 -15.59
CA ARG A 57 -4.50 -10.01 -16.28
C ARG A 57 -4.81 -11.48 -16.58
N LYS A 58 -5.97 -11.99 -16.13
CA LYS A 58 -6.39 -13.39 -16.24
C LYS A 58 -5.31 -14.36 -15.69
N VAL A 59 -4.74 -14.02 -14.55
CA VAL A 59 -3.72 -14.82 -13.84
C VAL A 59 -4.15 -15.09 -12.40
N SER A 60 -3.47 -16.00 -11.71
CA SER A 60 -3.72 -16.23 -10.29
C SER A 60 -3.13 -15.11 -9.42
N VAL A 61 -3.74 -14.91 -8.25
CA VAL A 61 -3.22 -14.05 -7.17
C VAL A 61 -1.75 -14.37 -6.85
N GLU A 62 -1.38 -15.65 -6.83
CA GLU A 62 0.01 -16.08 -6.61
C GLU A 62 0.97 -15.60 -7.70
N THR A 63 0.52 -15.51 -8.95
CA THR A 63 1.31 -14.97 -10.05
C THR A 63 1.59 -13.48 -9.85
N ILE A 64 0.58 -12.73 -9.38
CA ILE A 64 0.73 -11.30 -9.04
C ILE A 64 1.71 -11.12 -7.87
N ARG A 65 1.63 -11.96 -6.83
CA ARG A 65 2.60 -11.97 -5.72
C ARG A 65 4.01 -12.25 -6.20
N ARG A 66 4.17 -13.20 -7.13
CA ARG A 66 5.48 -13.46 -7.75
C ARG A 66 5.98 -12.22 -8.49
N TRP A 67 5.17 -11.59 -9.33
CA TRP A 67 5.56 -10.35 -10.01
C TRP A 67 5.92 -9.22 -9.06
N GLN A 68 5.20 -9.09 -7.94
CA GLN A 68 5.54 -8.16 -6.86
C GLN A 68 6.91 -8.47 -6.25
N HIS A 69 7.18 -9.73 -5.92
CA HIS A 69 8.47 -10.15 -5.34
C HIS A 69 9.65 -9.91 -6.29
N HIS A 70 9.41 -10.01 -7.60
CA HIS A 70 10.37 -9.65 -8.64
C HIS A 70 10.33 -8.14 -9.03
N GLY A 71 9.58 -7.31 -8.30
CA GLY A 71 9.42 -5.86 -8.51
C GLY A 71 8.94 -5.43 -9.88
N MET A 72 8.19 -6.30 -10.55
CA MET A 72 7.59 -6.02 -11.87
C MET A 72 6.33 -5.16 -11.77
N LEU A 73 5.82 -4.95 -10.55
CA LEU A 73 4.62 -4.17 -10.26
C LEU A 73 4.94 -3.05 -9.28
N ARG A 74 4.36 -1.87 -9.53
CA ARG A 74 4.38 -0.77 -8.56
C ARG A 74 3.30 -1.01 -7.51
N VAL A 75 3.73 -1.14 -6.26
CA VAL A 75 2.88 -1.45 -5.11
C VAL A 75 2.91 -0.32 -4.10
N HIS A 76 1.78 -0.12 -3.43
CA HIS A 76 1.57 0.92 -2.43
C HIS A 76 0.97 0.29 -1.17
N PRO A 77 1.76 0.14 -0.08
CA PRO A 77 1.21 -0.32 1.18
C PRO A 77 0.23 0.71 1.74
N TYR A 78 -0.86 0.24 2.36
CA TYR A 78 -1.88 1.12 2.94
C TYR A 78 -2.13 0.92 4.43
N ASN A 79 -1.72 -0.21 5.01
CA ASN A 79 -1.83 -0.46 6.45
C ASN A 79 -0.52 -1.01 7.03
N ASP A 80 -0.46 -1.08 8.37
CA ASP A 80 0.69 -1.62 9.10
C ASP A 80 0.75 -3.17 9.02
N GLN A 81 -0.27 -3.81 8.43
CA GLN A 81 -0.30 -5.24 8.07
C GLN A 81 0.17 -5.45 6.63
N ASN A 82 0.90 -4.49 6.07
CA ASN A 82 1.57 -4.67 4.78
C ASN A 82 0.62 -5.05 3.62
N ALA A 83 -0.67 -4.73 3.76
CA ALA A 83 -1.63 -4.89 2.69
C ALA A 83 -1.39 -3.79 1.65
N CYS A 84 -1.37 -4.20 0.38
CA CYS A 84 -0.88 -3.38 -0.72
C CYS A 84 -1.91 -3.25 -1.83
N LEU A 85 -2.03 -2.03 -2.35
CA LEU A 85 -2.73 -1.69 -3.58
C LEU A 85 -1.71 -1.51 -4.69
N TYR A 86 -2.13 -1.71 -5.93
CA TYR A 86 -1.26 -1.83 -7.08
C TYR A 86 -1.63 -0.78 -8.13
N GLU A 87 -0.63 -0.19 -8.77
CA GLU A 87 -0.87 0.61 -9.98
C GLU A 87 -1.27 -0.30 -11.15
N ASP A 88 -2.08 0.22 -12.06
CA ASP A 88 -2.33 -0.48 -13.31
C ASP A 88 -1.06 -0.47 -14.17
N PRO A 89 -0.46 -1.64 -14.49
CA PRO A 89 0.80 -1.65 -15.21
C PRO A 89 0.63 -1.39 -16.73
N GLY A 90 -0.58 -1.07 -17.20
CA GLY A 90 -0.86 -0.72 -18.59
C GLY A 90 -0.69 -1.89 -19.56
N PRO A 91 -0.83 -1.67 -20.88
CA PRO A 91 -0.68 -2.72 -21.89
C PRO A 91 0.75 -3.32 -21.93
N ALA A 92 1.76 -2.54 -21.54
CA ALA A 92 3.16 -2.97 -21.42
C ALA A 92 3.50 -3.69 -20.09
N GLY A 93 2.49 -3.89 -19.23
CA GLY A 93 2.66 -4.56 -17.95
C GLY A 93 3.01 -6.05 -18.06
N PRO A 94 3.44 -6.69 -16.97
CA PRO A 94 3.77 -8.10 -16.97
C PRO A 94 2.58 -8.95 -17.42
N GLN A 95 2.86 -9.91 -18.29
CA GLN A 95 1.89 -10.84 -18.85
C GLN A 95 2.27 -12.28 -18.48
N LYS A 96 1.27 -13.16 -18.50
CA LYS A 96 1.48 -14.59 -18.27
C LYS A 96 2.51 -15.13 -19.27
N GLY A 97 3.54 -15.81 -18.78
CA GLY A 97 4.61 -16.40 -19.60
C GLY A 97 5.83 -15.49 -19.82
N MET A 98 5.85 -14.28 -19.27
CA MET A 98 7.05 -13.43 -19.31
C MET A 98 8.16 -14.03 -18.45
N ARG A 99 9.41 -13.95 -18.93
CA ARG A 99 10.59 -14.34 -18.16
C ARG A 99 10.73 -13.39 -16.96
N LEU A 100 10.76 -13.97 -15.77
CA LEU A 100 10.99 -13.22 -14.54
C LEU A 100 12.45 -12.74 -14.55
N PRO A 101 12.72 -11.45 -14.26
CA PRO A 101 14.09 -10.98 -14.12
C PRO A 101 14.79 -11.73 -12.98
N ASP A 102 16.07 -12.05 -13.21
CA ASP A 102 16.95 -12.64 -12.20
C ASP A 102 17.00 -11.71 -11.00
N HIS A 103 16.97 -12.25 -9.78
CA HIS A 103 16.82 -11.45 -8.57
C HIS A 103 17.97 -10.43 -8.50
N SER A 104 17.67 -9.16 -8.70
CA SER A 104 18.66 -8.10 -8.61
C SER A 104 17.95 -6.85 -8.16
N ILE A 105 17.72 -6.83 -6.84
CA ILE A 105 17.48 -5.67 -6.00
C ILE A 105 16.19 -4.90 -6.34
N CYS A 106 15.07 -5.42 -5.85
CA CYS A 106 13.93 -4.57 -5.57
C CYS A 106 14.07 -4.08 -4.13
N LYS A 107 14.42 -2.79 -3.99
CA LYS A 107 14.47 -2.11 -2.70
C LYS A 107 13.19 -2.40 -1.92
N ASP A 108 13.38 -2.84 -0.69
CA ASP A 108 12.39 -3.33 0.25
C ASP A 108 11.07 -2.56 0.21
N VAL A 109 10.07 -3.15 -0.45
CA VAL A 109 8.68 -3.00 -0.03
C VAL A 109 8.22 -4.40 0.32
N GLN A 110 8.66 -4.87 1.48
CA GLN A 110 8.17 -6.10 2.08
C GLN A 110 6.70 -5.87 2.48
N CYS A 111 5.79 -6.18 1.56
CA CYS A 111 4.38 -6.34 1.85
C CYS A 111 4.14 -7.81 2.28
N GLU A 112 4.46 -8.18 3.53
CA GLU A 112 4.08 -9.49 4.08
C GLU A 112 2.67 -9.46 4.67
N ALA A 113 1.82 -10.43 4.30
CA ALA A 113 0.47 -10.59 4.82
C ALA A 113 0.43 -10.96 6.31
#